data_AF-A0A944JBL1-F1
#
_entry.id   AF-A0A944JBL1-F1
#
_cell.length_a   1.000
_cell.length_b   1.000
_cell.length_c   1.000
_cell.angle_alpha   90.00
_cell.angle_beta   90.00
_cell.angle_gamma   90.00
#
_symmetry.space_group_name_H-M   'P 1'
#
loop_
_entity.id
_entity.type
_entity.pdbx_description
1 polymer ?
#
loop_
_entity_poly.entity_id
_entity_poly.type
_entity_poly.pdbx_seq_one_letter_code
_entity_poly.pdbx_strand_id
1 'polypeptide(L)' 'MTDHHGAKVAQALALRLTSALEGAGWSVAELSRRSGVSRLTIANVLAGRVWPDLLTVASLERALECDLWPGRDV' A
#
# COMPACT_ATOMS: atom_id res chain seq x y z
N MET A 1 -7.14 -13.39 23.11
CA MET A 1 -6.96 -12.19 22.26
C MET A 1 -7.30 -12.60 20.85
N THR A 2 -8.27 -11.94 20.21
CA THR A 2 -8.63 -12.25 18.83
C THR A 2 -7.44 -11.94 17.94
N ASP A 3 -6.96 -12.93 17.21
CA ASP A 3 -5.91 -12.71 16.23
C ASP A 3 -6.51 -11.89 15.07
N HIS A 4 -6.10 -10.63 14.95
CA HIS A 4 -6.59 -9.71 13.93
C HIS A 4 -5.74 -9.83 12.66
N HIS A 5 -5.72 -11.02 12.05
CA HIS A 5 -4.88 -11.31 10.87
C HIS A 5 -5.05 -10.29 9.75
N GLY A 6 -6.29 -9.95 9.36
CA GLY A 6 -6.54 -8.95 8.32
C GLY A 6 -5.97 -7.56 8.66
N ALA A 7 -6.01 -7.16 9.93
CA ALA A 7 -5.43 -5.89 10.38
C ALA A 7 -3.89 -5.91 10.33
N LYS A 8 -3.26 -7.04 10.67
CA LYS A 8 -1.80 -7.22 10.54
C LYS A 8 -1.37 -7.15 9.07
N VAL A 9 -2.13 -7.79 8.17
CA VAL A 9 -1.89 -7.73 6.72
C VAL A 9 -2.00 -6.29 6.21
N ALA A 10 -3.05 -5.56 6.58
CA ALA A 10 -3.21 -4.17 6.19
C ALA A 10 -2.09 -3.26 6.72
N GLN A 11 -1.65 -3.47 7.96
CA GLN A 11 -0.52 -2.73 8.54
C GLN A 11 0.79 -3.04 7.82
N ALA A 12 1.10 -4.32 7.57
CA ALA A 12 2.31 -4.72 6.86
C ALA A 12 2.36 -4.16 5.44
N LEU A 13 1.22 -4.15 4.74
CA LEU A 13 1.09 -3.53 3.43
C LEU A 13 1.35 -2.02 3.47
N ALA A 14 0.78 -1.30 4.45
CA ALA A 14 1.01 0.14 4.60
C ALA A 14 2.48 0.48 4.88
N LEU A 15 3.17 -0.34 5.69
CA LEU A 15 4.61 -0.21 5.95
C LEU A 15 5.43 -0.43 4.67
N ARG A 16 5.16 -1.49 3.91
CA ARG A 16 5.84 -1.75 2.63
C ARG A 16 5.61 -0.64 1.62
N LEU A 17 4.39 -0.11 1.54
CA LEU A 17 4.07 1.02 0.67
C LEU A 17 4.87 2.28 1.06
N THR A 18 5.02 2.53 2.37
CA THR A 18 5.82 3.64 2.89
C THR A 18 7.29 3.48 2.48
N SER A 19 7.87 2.31 2.74
CA SER A 19 9.26 2.03 2.39
C SER A 19 9.51 2.07 0.88
N ALA A 20 8.57 1.60 0.06
CA ALA A 20 8.67 1.67 -1.40
C ALA A 20 8.64 3.12 -1.91
N LEU A 21 7.78 3.98 -1.35
CA LEU A 21 7.75 5.41 -1.68
C LEU A 21 9.05 6.12 -1.30
N GLU A 22 9.57 5.83 -0.10
CA GLU A 22 10.85 6.39 0.37
C GLU A 22 12.02 5.94 -0.52
N GLY A 23 12.10 4.64 -0.82
CA GLY A 23 13.14 4.08 -1.70
C GLY A 23 13.09 4.64 -3.12
N ALA A 24 11.89 4.91 -3.64
CA ALA A 24 11.70 5.53 -4.95
C ALA A 24 11.90 7.06 -4.94
N GLY A 25 11.93 7.69 -3.77
CA GLY A 25 11.95 9.15 -3.62
C GLY A 25 10.67 9.82 -4.15
N TRP A 26 9.54 9.11 -4.16
CA TRP A 26 8.28 9.62 -4.74
C TRP A 26 7.39 10.25 -3.68
N SER A 27 6.68 11.29 -4.10
CA SER A 27 5.53 11.79 -3.35
C SER A 27 4.29 10.93 -3.63
N VAL A 28 3.29 11.02 -2.75
CA VAL A 28 1.94 10.46 -3.00
C VAL A 28 1.34 10.99 -4.31
N ALA A 29 1.66 12.23 -4.70
CA ALA A 29 1.20 12.79 -5.96
C ALA A 29 1.79 12.05 -7.17
N GLU A 30 3.08 11.74 -7.10
CA GLU A 30 3.79 11.04 -8.16
C GLU A 30 3.32 9.59 -8.29
N LEU A 31 3.16 8.88 -7.16
CA LEU A 31 2.61 7.53 -7.19
C LEU A 31 1.17 7.50 -7.71
N SER A 32 0.35 8.49 -7.36
CA SER A 32 -1.01 8.62 -7.91
C SER A 32 -0.99 8.75 -9.44
N ARG A 33 -0.11 9.59 -9.97
CA ARG A 33 0.06 9.79 -11.42
C ARG A 33 0.52 8.52 -12.14
N ARG A 34 1.41 7.74 -11.54
CA ARG A 34 1.96 6.51 -12.13
C ARG A 34 1.03 5.30 -12.02
N SER A 35 0.34 5.16 -10.89
CA SER A 35 -0.55 4.01 -10.61
C SER A 35 -1.98 4.22 -11.09
N GLY A 36 -2.42 5.46 -11.31
CA GLY A 36 -3.82 5.78 -11.55
C GLY A 36 -4.70 5.72 -10.30
N VAL A 37 -4.15 5.35 -9.14
CA VAL A 37 -4.86 5.34 -7.85
C VAL A 37 -4.96 6.76 -7.32
N SER A 38 -6.12 7.15 -6.77
CA SER A 38 -6.32 8.52 -6.27
C SER A 38 -5.35 8.86 -5.11
N ARG A 39 -4.91 10.13 -5.05
CA ARG A 39 -4.05 10.63 -3.95
C ARG A 39 -4.68 10.41 -2.58
N LEU A 40 -6.01 10.56 -2.47
CA LEU A 40 -6.75 10.37 -1.23
C LEU A 40 -6.74 8.90 -0.80
N THR A 41 -6.94 7.96 -1.73
CA THR A 41 -6.87 6.52 -1.46
C THR A 41 -5.49 6.15 -0.94
N ILE A 42 -4.42 6.57 -1.65
CA ILE A 42 -3.04 6.30 -1.22
C ILE A 42 -2.77 6.86 0.17
N ALA A 43 -3.14 8.12 0.42
CA ALA A 43 -2.96 8.75 1.74
C ALA A 43 -3.73 8.03 2.85
N ASN A 44 -4.95 7.55 2.58
CA ASN A 44 -5.74 6.80 3.55
C ASN A 44 -5.17 5.41 3.82
N VAL A 45 -4.60 4.72 2.82
CA VAL A 45 -3.90 3.44 3.00
C VAL A 45 -2.66 3.63 3.87
N LEU A 46 -1.83 4.63 3.55
CA LEU A 46 -0.64 4.97 4.34
C LEU A 46 -0.99 5.32 5.79
N ALA A 47 -2.12 6.00 6.02
CA ALA A 47 -2.60 6.34 7.35
C ALA A 47 -3.37 5.19 8.05
N GLY A 48 -3.51 4.02 7.42
CA GLY A 48 -4.26 2.88 7.96
C GLY A 48 -5.77 3.11 8.13
N ARG A 49 -6.34 4.11 7.43
CA ARG A 49 -7.77 4.47 7.52
C ARG A 49 -8.66 3.61 6.65
N VAL A 50 -8.10 2.99 5.61
CA VAL A 50 -8.80 2.10 4.69
C VAL A 50 -7.94 0.88 4.38
N TRP A 51 -8.59 -0.23 4.05
CA TRP A 51 -7.91 -1.39 3.47
C TRP A 51 -8.00 -1.29 1.95
N PRO A 52 -6.87 -1.34 1.23
CA PRO A 52 -6.90 -1.32 -0.22
C PRO A 52 -7.55 -2.60 -0.75
N ASP A 53 -8.29 -2.47 -1.84
CA ASP A 53 -8.79 -3.62 -2.60
C ASP A 53 -7.70 -4.21 -3.52
N LEU A 54 -8.01 -5.33 -4.14
CA LEU A 54 -7.08 -6.05 -5.02
C LEU A 54 -6.61 -5.20 -6.22
N LEU A 55 -7.50 -4.37 -6.77
CA LEU A 55 -7.17 -3.49 -7.90
C LEU A 55 -6.18 -2.41 -7.47
N THR A 56 -6.36 -1.84 -6.29
CA THR A 56 -5.47 -0.84 -5.70
C THR A 56 -4.09 -1.44 -5.46
N VAL A 57 -4.02 -2.63 -4.85
CA VAL A 57 -2.73 -3.31 -4.61
C VAL A 57 -2.01 -3.57 -5.93
N ALA A 58 -2.66 -4.21 -6.91
CA ALA A 58 -2.06 -4.53 -8.20
C ALA A 58 -1.59 -3.28 -8.97
N SER A 59 -2.35 -2.17 -8.89
CA SER A 59 -1.99 -0.91 -9.55
C SER A 59 -0.78 -0.24 -8.91
N LEU A 60 -0.66 -0.30 -7.58
CA LEU A 60 0.47 0.27 -6.86
C LEU A 60 1.73 -0.58 -7.07
N GLU A 61 1.64 -1.91 -6.98
CA GLU A 61 2.75 -2.84 -7.23
C GLU A 61 3.30 -2.68 -8.64
N ARG A 62 2.42 -2.60 -9.65
CA ARG A 62 2.83 -2.35 -11.04
C ARG A 62 3.56 -1.01 -11.19
N ALA A 63 3.12 0.04 -10.50
CA ALA A 63 3.73 1.36 -10.61
C ALA A 63 5.07 1.47 -9.88
N LEU A 64 5.24 0.74 -8.78
CA LEU A 64 6.45 0.73 -7.95
C LEU A 64 7.45 -0.36 -8.37
N GLU A 65 7.04 -1.29 -9.23
CA GLU A 65 7.81 -2.47 -9.66
C GLU A 65 8.29 -3.31 -8.46
N CYS A 66 7.45 -3.43 -7.43
CA CYS A 66 7.74 -4.20 -6.23
C CYS A 66 6.48 -4.79 -5.59
N ASP A 67 6.65 -5.88 -4.84
CA ASP A 67 5.55 -6.53 -4.12
C ASP A 67 5.22 -5.78 -2.82
N LEU A 68 3.98 -5.32 -2.70
CA LEU A 68 3.42 -4.73 -1.49
C LEU A 68 2.68 -5.78 -0.65
N TRP A 69 2.16 -6.83 -1.28
CA TRP A 69 1.46 -7.90 -0.58
C TRP A 69 2.39 -8.60 0.42
N PRO A 70 2.03 -8.66 1.71
CA PRO A 70 2.95 -9.10 2.74
C PRO A 70 3.24 -10.61 2.75
N GLY A 71 2.46 -11.40 2.02
CA GLY A 71 2.52 -12.86 2.05
C GLY A 71 1.55 -13.46 3.08
N ARG A 72 1.60 -14.78 3.23
CA ARG A 72 0.65 -15.55 4.07
C ARG A 72 1.06 -15.65 5.54
N ASP A 73 2.29 -15.29 5.87
CA ASP A 73 2.91 -15.55 7.19
C ASP A 73 2.84 -14.35 8.14
N VAL A 74 1.96 -13.36 7.85
CA VAL A 74 1.75 -12.15 8.66
C VAL A 74 0.69 -12.32 9.75
#